data_AF-A0A5K1EAV7-F1
#
_entry.id   AF-A0A5K1EAV7-F1
#
_cell.length_a   1.000
_cell.length_b   1.000
_cell.length_c   1.000
_cell.angle_alpha   90.00
_cell.angle_beta   90.00
_cell.angle_gamma   90.00
#
_symmetry.space_group_name_H-M   'P 1'
#
loop_
_entity.id
_entity.type
_entity.pdbx_description
1 polymer ?
#
loop_
_entity_poly.entity_id
_entity_poly.type
_entity_poly.pdbx_seq_one_letter_code
_entity_poly.pdbx_strand_id
1 'polypeptide(L)' 'VNILLGYKEERMMITGLHTVSDIFCIGCGSIVGWKY' A
#
# COMPACT_ATOMS: atom_id res chain seq x y z
N VAL A 1 -3.56 -2.67 16.36
CA VAL A 1 -3.41 -3.01 14.93
C VAL A 1 -2.01 -2.57 14.51
N ASN A 2 -1.12 -3.50 14.18
CA ASN A 2 0.31 -3.23 13.97
C ASN A 2 0.63 -3.17 12.47
N ILE A 3 0.08 -2.17 11.78
CA ILE A 3 0.34 -1.92 10.36
C ILE A 3 1.06 -0.58 10.16
N LEU A 4 2.01 -0.56 9.24
CA LEU A 4 2.73 0.62 8.78
C LEU A 4 2.21 1.00 7.39
N LEU A 5 1.86 2.27 7.20
CA LEU A 5 1.52 2.80 5.88
C LEU A 5 2.79 3.26 5.18
N GLY A 6 2.99 2.75 3.96
CA GLY A 6 4.01 3.22 3.05
C GLY A 6 3.69 4.59 2.46
N TYR A 7 4.61 5.09 1.66
CA TYR A 7 4.42 6.32 0.92
C TYR A 7 3.31 6.19 -0.12
N LYS A 8 2.77 7.33 -0.52
CA LYS A 8 1.86 7.41 -1.67
C LYS A 8 2.67 7.19 -2.94
N GLU A 9 2.31 6.17 -3.68
CA GLU A 9 2.91 5.80 -4.95
C GLU A 9 1.85 5.79 -6.04
N GLU A 10 2.22 6.23 -7.23
CA GLU A 10 1.35 6.19 -8.39
C GLU A 10 1.48 4.83 -9.05
N ARG A 11 0.40 4.04 -9.03
CA ARG A 11 0.35 2.69 -9.59
C ARG A 11 -0.63 2.66 -10.76
N MET A 12 -0.16 2.20 -11.91
CA MET A 12 -1.02 1.97 -13.07
C MET A 12 -1.87 0.71 -12.82
N MET A 13 -3.17 0.89 -12.75
CA MET A 13 -4.17 -0.18 -12.66
C MET A 13 -4.95 -0.28 -13.97
N ILE A 14 -5.80 -1.29 -14.10
CA ILE A 14 -6.66 -1.48 -15.28
C ILE A 14 -7.53 -0.24 -15.54
N THR A 15 -7.94 0.46 -14.47
CA THR A 15 -8.77 1.67 -14.52
C THR A 15 -8.00 2.97 -14.76
N GLY A 16 -6.67 2.92 -14.80
CA GLY A 16 -5.80 4.10 -15.00
C GLY A 16 -4.77 4.30 -13.89
N LEU A 17 -4.24 5.52 -13.78
CA LEU A 17 -3.24 5.90 -12.78
C LEU A 17 -3.91 6.21 -11.44
N HIS A 18 -3.58 5.45 -10.41
CA HIS A 18 -4.13 5.62 -9.08
C HIS A 18 -3.00 5.88 -8.09
N THR A 19 -3.17 6.88 -7.22
CA THR A 19 -2.30 7.05 -6.06
C THR A 19 -2.73 6.04 -4.99
N VAL A 20 -1.82 5.17 -4.58
CA VAL A 20 -2.05 4.17 -3.54
C VAL A 20 -0.96 4.24 -2.48
N SER A 21 -1.26 3.82 -1.26
CA SER A 21 -0.28 3.60 -0.20
C SER A 21 -0.28 2.14 0.20
N ASP A 22 0.86 1.47 0.03
CA ASP A 22 1.02 0.09 0.45
C ASP A 22 0.97 -0.02 1.98
N ILE A 23 0.41 -1.12 2.48
CA ILE A 23 0.23 -1.40 3.89
C ILE A 23 1.15 -2.56 4.26
N PHE A 24 2.04 -2.33 5.20
CA PHE A 24 3.02 -3.29 5.67
C PHE A 24 2.62 -3.80 7.06
N CYS A 25 2.77 -5.09 7.31
CA CYS A 25 2.64 -5.64 8.65
C CYS A 25 3.91 -5.36 9.45
N ILE A 26 3.81 -4.72 10.61
CA ILE A 26 4.98 -4.43 11.46
C ILE A 26 5.60 -5.73 12.01
N GLY A 27 4.80 -6.78 12.18
CA GLY A 27 5.26 -8.06 12.72
C GLY A 27 6.14 -8.87 11.77
N CYS A 28 5.89 -8.81 10.46
CA CYS A 28 6.63 -9.59 9.45
C CYS A 28 7.25 -8.76 8.32
N GLY A 29 7.07 -7.44 8.32
CA GLY A 29 7.57 -6.52 7.28
C GLY A 29 6.95 -6.70 5.89
N SER A 30 6.00 -7.62 5.73
CA SER A 30 5.44 -7.97 4.42
C SER A 30 4.26 -7.07 4.06
N ILE A 31 4.06 -6.83 2.75
CA ILE A 31 2.91 -6.10 2.23
C ILE A 31 1.66 -6.97 2.43
N VAL A 32 0.68 -6.43 3.16
CA VAL A 32 -0.59 -7.09 3.45
C VAL A 32 -1.78 -6.47 2.71
N GLY A 33 -1.57 -5.31 2.08
CA GLY A 33 -2.61 -4.64 1.30
C GLY A 33 -2.15 -3.27 0.80
N TRP A 34 -3.09 -2.51 0.26
CA TRP A 34 -2.89 -1.15 -0.20
C TRP A 34 -4.18 -0.34 0.01
N LYS A 35 -4.04 0.98 0.11
CA LYS A 35 -5.16 1.91 0.29
C LYS A 35 -5.10 3.00 -0.79
N TYR A 36 -6.26 3.40 -1.32
CA TYR A 36 -6.39 4.61 -2.15
C TYR A 36 -6.26 5.90 -1.33
#